data_AF-A0A8J6HQ35-F1
#
_entry.id   AF-A0A8J6HQ35-F1
#
_cell.length_a   1.000
_cell.length_b   1.000
_cell.length_c   1.000
_cell.angle_alpha   90.00
_cell.angle_beta   90.00
_cell.angle_gamma   90.00
#
_symmetry.space_group_name_H-M   'P 1'
#
loop_
_entity.id
_entity.type
_entity.pdbx_description
1 polymer ?
#
loop_
_entity_poly.entity_id
_entity_poly.type
_entity_poly.pdbx_seq_one_letter_code
_entity_poly.pdbx_strand_id
1 'polypeptide(L)'
;MELLKSNFQNRTNPKYLRSLGQAVCNLIRIIPNGVLIFFPSYLIMEKTIEHWHSNGIWESIDRIKSIYVEPKDKISFDNAMVDYYSKIQDPNYKGAIFMGVCRGKVSEGLDFADINGRAVIITGLPYPPFKDPKIILKKRYLDNRHKKNREYLKGDDWYDSEAIRAINQAVGRVIRHKNDYGAIILLDTRFAQPKVKNSMSLWLRRHITDTKNFGEAIKNVKSFFQNMEEKISQASTQQVDFEAPVGVDDNLIKVNARRGELLDSPPKRRK
;
A
#
# COMPACT_ATOMS: atom_id res chain seq x y z
N MET A 1 -21.01 15.45 -1.09
CA MET A 1 -19.57 15.24 -1.34
C MET A 1 -19.21 15.93 -2.64
N GLU A 2 -18.16 16.74 -2.66
CA GLU A 2 -17.67 17.34 -3.90
C GLU A 2 -16.89 16.32 -4.74
N LEU A 3 -16.72 16.63 -6.03
CA LEU A 3 -15.88 15.87 -6.94
C LEU A 3 -14.41 15.95 -6.49
N LEU A 4 -13.79 14.80 -6.21
CA LEU A 4 -12.39 14.74 -5.80
C LEU A 4 -11.47 14.96 -7.00
N LYS A 5 -10.82 16.12 -7.06
CA LYS A 5 -9.87 16.48 -8.12
C LYS A 5 -8.72 17.28 -7.53
N SER A 6 -7.58 16.63 -7.30
CA SER A 6 -6.38 17.19 -6.67
C SER A 6 -5.53 18.01 -7.66
N ASN A 7 -6.12 19.01 -8.31
CA ASN A 7 -5.40 19.93 -9.20
C ASN A 7 -4.89 21.16 -8.44
N PHE A 8 -4.06 21.98 -9.09
CA PHE A 8 -3.47 23.18 -8.49
C PHE A 8 -4.50 24.15 -7.88
N GLN A 9 -5.69 24.23 -8.47
CA GLN A 9 -6.78 25.13 -8.06
C GLN A 9 -7.56 24.59 -6.85
N ASN A 10 -7.80 23.28 -6.80
CA ASN A 10 -8.64 22.65 -5.78
C ASN A 10 -7.86 22.16 -4.55
N ARG A 11 -6.53 22.01 -4.63
CA ARG A 11 -5.71 21.51 -3.52
C ARG A 11 -5.73 22.40 -2.25
N THR A 12 -6.17 23.64 -2.37
CA THR A 12 -6.40 24.55 -1.23
C THR A 12 -7.88 24.84 -0.99
N ASN A 13 -8.79 24.24 -1.76
CA ASN A 13 -10.22 24.44 -1.59
C ASN A 13 -10.68 23.71 -0.32
N PRO A 14 -11.22 24.41 0.69
CA PRO A 14 -11.68 23.79 1.94
C PRO A 14 -12.74 22.70 1.71
N LYS A 15 -13.61 22.85 0.71
CA LYS A 15 -14.65 21.87 0.41
C LYS A 15 -14.08 20.56 -0.16
N TYR A 16 -13.00 20.65 -0.95
CA TYR A 16 -12.25 19.50 -1.42
C TYR A 16 -11.55 18.79 -0.24
N LEU A 17 -10.82 19.53 0.60
CA LEU A 17 -10.10 18.96 1.75
C LEU A 17 -11.05 18.28 2.74
N ARG A 18 -12.22 18.87 2.98
CA ARG A 18 -13.30 18.26 3.78
C ARG A 18 -13.87 17.00 3.12
N SER A 19 -14.16 17.04 1.83
CA SER A 19 -14.69 15.87 1.10
C SER A 19 -13.69 14.72 1.08
N LEU A 20 -12.39 15.01 0.93
CA LEU A 20 -11.32 14.03 1.01
C LEU A 20 -11.25 13.39 2.41
N GLY A 21 -11.30 14.20 3.47
CA GLY A 21 -11.30 13.70 4.85
C GLY A 21 -12.52 12.83 5.18
N GLN A 22 -13.71 13.23 4.71
CA GLN A 22 -14.93 12.42 4.83
C GLN A 22 -14.81 11.09 4.07
N ALA A 23 -14.25 11.12 2.86
CA ALA A 23 -14.01 9.90 2.08
C ALA A 23 -13.06 8.94 2.81
N VAL A 24 -11.93 9.45 3.30
CA VAL A 24 -10.97 8.66 4.10
C VAL A 24 -11.63 8.09 5.35
N CYS A 25 -12.35 8.91 6.13
CA CYS A 25 -13.03 8.47 7.34
C CYS A 25 -14.04 7.34 7.10
N ASN A 26 -14.76 7.36 5.98
CA ASN A 26 -15.69 6.29 5.62
C ASN A 26 -14.97 5.01 5.17
N LEU A 27 -13.87 5.14 4.41
CA LEU A 27 -13.08 4.01 3.92
C LEU A 27 -12.38 3.26 5.07
N ILE A 28 -11.69 3.99 5.96
CA ILE A 28 -10.88 3.39 7.05
C ILE A 28 -11.73 2.62 8.08
N ARG A 29 -13.03 2.89 8.16
CA ARG A 29 -13.95 2.13 9.03
C ARG A 29 -14.17 0.70 8.55
N ILE A 30 -13.99 0.47 7.25
CA ILE A 30 -14.27 -0.79 6.58
C ILE A 30 -12.97 -1.55 6.33
N ILE A 31 -11.89 -0.83 6.03
CA ILE A 31 -10.60 -1.44 5.73
C ILE A 31 -9.99 -1.99 7.03
N PRO A 32 -9.66 -3.29 7.10
CA PRO A 32 -9.03 -3.89 8.25
C PRO A 32 -7.54 -3.54 8.31
N ASN A 33 -6.92 -3.57 9.50
CA ASN A 33 -5.46 -3.48 9.69
C ASN A 33 -4.82 -2.21 9.08
N GLY A 34 -3.64 -2.30 8.48
CA GLY A 34 -2.84 -1.17 7.98
C GLY A 34 -3.39 -0.51 6.72
N VAL A 35 -3.39 0.83 6.71
CA VAL A 35 -3.79 1.65 5.56
C VAL A 35 -2.70 2.66 5.23
N LEU A 36 -2.25 2.67 3.98
CA LEU A 36 -1.31 3.69 3.49
C LEU A 36 -2.07 4.78 2.75
N ILE A 37 -1.78 6.04 3.05
CA ILE A 37 -2.35 7.20 2.35
C ILE A 37 -1.21 8.00 1.73
N PHE A 38 -1.12 7.97 0.40
CA PHE A 38 -0.11 8.71 -0.34
C PHE A 38 -0.66 10.01 -0.91
N PHE A 39 0.09 11.08 -0.63
CA PHE A 39 -0.13 12.41 -1.16
C PHE A 39 0.80 12.71 -2.33
N PRO A 40 0.38 13.53 -3.31
CA PRO A 40 1.24 13.91 -4.44
C PRO A 40 2.52 14.67 -4.04
N SER A 41 2.51 15.37 -2.91
CA SER A 41 3.66 16.12 -2.39
C SER A 41 3.50 16.46 -0.90
N TYR A 42 4.61 16.76 -0.23
CA TYR A 42 4.62 17.16 1.19
C TYR A 42 3.75 18.40 1.43
N LEU A 43 3.80 19.38 0.52
CA LEU A 43 2.98 20.59 0.62
C LEU A 43 1.48 20.30 0.64
N ILE A 44 1.01 19.31 -0.13
CA ILE A 44 -0.41 18.95 -0.15
C ILE A 44 -0.77 18.16 1.12
N MET A 45 0.13 17.28 1.57
CA MET A 45 -0.05 16.54 2.81
C MET A 45 -0.17 17.48 4.01
N GLU A 46 0.83 18.34 4.23
CA GLU A 46 0.87 19.30 5.35
C GLU A 46 -0.40 20.16 5.40
N LYS A 47 -0.80 20.75 4.27
CA LYS A 47 -2.04 21.55 4.18
C LYS A 47 -3.32 20.76 4.46
N THR A 48 -3.36 19.50 4.04
CA THR A 48 -4.50 18.63 4.30
C THR A 48 -4.59 18.31 5.79
N ILE A 49 -3.46 18.01 6.42
CA ILE A 49 -3.34 17.74 7.86
C ILE A 49 -3.75 18.97 8.67
N GLU A 50 -3.21 20.15 8.37
CA GLU A 50 -3.57 21.42 9.01
C GLU A 50 -5.09 21.69 8.94
N HIS A 51 -5.68 21.47 7.76
CA HIS A 51 -7.12 21.64 7.58
C HIS A 51 -7.93 20.61 8.36
N TRP A 52 -7.48 19.36 8.41
CA TRP A 52 -8.17 18.29 9.13
C TRP A 52 -8.16 18.49 10.64
N HIS A 53 -7.05 18.95 11.22
CA HIS A 53 -6.98 19.36 12.62
C HIS A 53 -7.94 20.52 12.92
N SER A 54 -7.90 21.56 12.09
CA SER A 54 -8.73 22.77 12.30
C SER A 54 -10.24 22.49 12.24
N ASN A 55 -10.66 21.36 11.67
CA ASN A 55 -12.07 21.01 11.46
C ASN A 55 -12.51 19.74 12.21
N GLY A 56 -11.70 19.20 13.13
CA GLY A 56 -12.06 18.00 13.91
C GLY A 56 -12.05 16.69 13.11
N ILE A 57 -11.58 16.72 11.85
CA ILE A 57 -11.55 15.55 10.96
C ILE A 57 -10.41 14.62 11.38
N TRP A 58 -9.26 15.20 11.75
CA TRP A 58 -8.10 14.44 12.17
C TRP A 58 -8.43 13.55 13.36
N GLU A 59 -9.01 14.13 14.40
CA GLU A 59 -9.41 13.45 15.64
C GLU A 59 -10.49 12.39 15.34
N SER A 60 -11.35 12.63 14.36
CA SER A 60 -12.34 11.65 13.92
C SER A 60 -11.72 10.44 13.22
N ILE A 61 -10.63 10.63 12.48
CA ILE A 61 -9.86 9.56 11.84
C ILE A 61 -9.04 8.81 12.90
N ASP A 62 -8.35 9.55 13.77
CA ASP A 62 -7.45 9.01 14.79
C ASP A 62 -8.17 8.14 15.83
N ARG A 63 -9.43 8.50 16.18
CA ARG A 63 -10.31 7.65 17.00
C ARG A 63 -10.63 6.29 16.38
N ILE A 64 -10.52 6.15 15.05
CA ILE A 64 -10.83 4.90 14.34
C ILE A 64 -9.56 4.08 14.14
N LYS A 65 -8.47 4.73 13.69
CA LYS A 65 -7.14 4.15 13.49
C LYS A 65 -6.09 5.21 13.77
N SER A 66 -5.09 4.86 14.57
CA SER A 66 -3.99 5.77 14.90
C SER A 66 -3.24 6.22 13.66
N ILE A 67 -2.95 7.52 13.57
CA ILE A 67 -2.33 8.12 12.40
C ILE A 67 -0.84 8.35 12.64
N TYR A 68 -0.02 7.87 11.70
CA TYR A 68 1.40 8.13 11.60
C TYR A 68 1.69 8.92 10.33
N VAL A 69 2.59 9.89 10.40
CA VAL A 69 2.94 10.77 9.27
C VAL A 69 4.41 10.65 8.99
N GLU A 70 4.77 10.54 7.71
CA GLU A 70 6.15 10.47 7.23
C GLU A 70 7.02 11.64 7.72
N PRO A 71 8.01 11.39 8.60
CA PRO A 71 8.95 12.41 9.04
C PRO A 71 10.02 12.71 7.99
N LYS A 72 10.51 13.95 7.99
CA LYS A 72 11.56 14.39 7.06
C LYS A 72 12.94 13.86 7.45
N ASP A 73 13.21 13.67 8.73
CA ASP A 73 14.46 13.11 9.24
C ASP A 73 14.45 11.57 9.26
N LYS A 74 15.62 10.95 9.29
CA LYS A 74 15.75 9.48 9.20
C LYS A 74 15.39 8.78 10.52
N ILE A 75 15.84 9.34 11.64
CA ILE A 75 15.67 8.72 12.96
C ILE A 75 14.19 8.65 13.34
N SER A 76 13.46 9.77 13.21
CA SER A 76 12.03 9.80 13.50
C SER A 76 11.24 8.95 12.52
N PHE A 77 11.71 8.80 11.28
CA PHE A 77 11.08 7.92 10.30
C PHE A 77 11.17 6.44 10.73
N ASP A 78 12.34 6.00 11.19
CA ASP A 78 12.52 4.63 11.68
C ASP A 78 11.64 4.39 12.93
N ASN A 79 11.57 5.36 13.84
CA ASN A 79 10.70 5.29 15.03
C ASN A 79 9.21 5.22 14.66
N ALA A 80 8.74 6.11 13.78
CA ALA A 80 7.33 6.13 13.34
C ALA A 80 6.92 4.81 12.66
N MET A 81 7.86 4.12 12.00
CA MET A 81 7.62 2.81 11.42
C MET A 81 7.48 1.72 12.48
N VAL A 82 8.38 1.70 13.46
CA VAL A 82 8.28 0.75 14.58
C VAL A 82 6.95 0.94 15.31
N ASP A 83 6.56 2.18 15.58
CA ASP A 83 5.29 2.48 16.22
C ASP A 83 4.10 2.05 15.35
N TYR A 84 4.14 2.30 14.04
CA TYR A 84 3.11 1.83 13.10
C TYR A 84 2.94 0.31 13.11
N TYR A 85 4.04 -0.45 12.99
CA TYR A 85 3.99 -1.91 13.00
C TYR A 85 3.49 -2.46 14.34
N SER A 86 3.99 -1.93 15.46
CA SER A 86 3.53 -2.34 16.79
C SER A 86 2.03 -2.08 16.97
N LYS A 87 1.51 -0.97 16.43
CA LYS A 87 0.10 -0.62 16.53
C LYS A 87 -0.82 -1.51 15.72
N ILE A 88 -0.35 -2.02 14.58
CA ILE A 88 -1.12 -2.98 13.77
C ILE A 88 -1.23 -4.33 14.46
N GLN A 89 -0.19 -4.74 15.21
CA GLN A 89 -0.17 -6.01 15.93
C GLN A 89 -0.99 -5.99 17.22
N ASP A 90 -1.39 -4.81 17.72
CA ASP A 90 -2.18 -4.68 18.93
C ASP A 90 -3.64 -5.12 18.68
N PRO A 91 -4.11 -6.23 19.29
CA PRO A 91 -5.44 -6.77 19.06
C PRO A 91 -6.56 -5.85 19.57
N ASN A 92 -6.24 -4.85 20.40
CA ASN A 92 -7.23 -3.88 20.88
C ASN A 92 -7.56 -2.80 19.84
N TYR A 93 -6.76 -2.69 18.78
CA TYR A 93 -6.92 -1.67 17.74
C TYR A 93 -7.31 -2.30 16.42
N LYS A 94 -8.06 -1.54 15.62
CA LYS A 94 -8.49 -1.99 14.28
C LYS A 94 -7.38 -1.83 13.23
N GLY A 95 -6.15 -1.48 13.63
CA GLY A 95 -5.02 -1.15 12.77
C GLY A 95 -4.60 0.33 12.84
N ALA A 96 -3.70 0.71 11.94
CA ALA A 96 -3.10 2.04 11.88
C ALA A 96 -3.11 2.61 10.46
N ILE A 97 -2.92 3.94 10.35
CA ILE A 97 -2.78 4.66 9.09
C ILE A 97 -1.37 5.21 8.99
N PHE A 98 -0.71 5.01 7.85
CA PHE A 98 0.54 5.70 7.54
C PHE A 98 0.33 6.68 6.39
N MET A 99 0.49 7.97 6.67
CA MET A 99 0.45 9.04 5.68
C MET A 99 1.85 9.35 5.19
N GLY A 100 2.03 9.37 3.87
CA GLY A 100 3.31 9.73 3.26
C GLY A 100 3.11 10.35 1.89
N VAL A 101 4.21 10.60 1.19
CA VAL A 101 4.16 11.16 -0.16
C VAL A 101 4.61 10.15 -1.20
N CYS A 102 4.04 10.25 -2.40
CA CYS A 102 4.59 9.57 -3.55
C CYS A 102 6.02 10.09 -3.81
N ARG A 103 6.98 9.20 -4.06
CA ARG A 103 8.42 9.50 -4.17
C ARG A 103 9.06 9.95 -2.84
N GLY A 104 8.40 9.66 -1.73
CA GLY A 104 8.96 9.76 -0.38
C GLY A 104 9.65 8.47 0.04
N LYS A 105 10.26 8.50 1.23
CA LYS A 105 10.96 7.36 1.83
C LYS A 105 10.03 6.17 2.00
N VAL A 106 8.78 6.42 2.41
CA VAL A 106 7.74 5.38 2.58
C VAL A 106 7.49 4.63 1.27
N SER A 107 7.43 5.34 0.14
CA SER A 107 7.12 4.74 -1.17
C SER A 107 8.31 4.03 -1.83
N GLU A 108 9.54 4.37 -1.44
CA GLU A 108 10.77 3.86 -2.07
C GLU A 108 11.49 2.79 -1.25
N GLY A 109 11.47 2.89 0.08
CA GLY A 109 12.40 2.15 0.95
C GLY A 109 11.81 1.03 1.79
N LEU A 110 10.48 0.87 1.85
CA LEU A 110 9.82 -0.08 2.77
C LEU A 110 8.69 -0.87 2.10
N ASP A 111 8.49 -2.09 2.59
CA ASP A 111 7.49 -3.03 2.10
C ASP A 111 6.40 -3.22 3.15
N PHE A 112 5.14 -3.01 2.75
CA PHE A 112 3.97 -3.07 3.63
C PHE A 112 3.10 -4.25 3.22
N ALA A 113 3.67 -5.45 3.32
CA ALA A 113 2.98 -6.69 2.95
C ALA A 113 1.91 -7.07 3.98
N ASP A 114 0.91 -7.80 3.51
CA ASP A 114 -0.11 -8.43 4.32
C ASP A 114 -0.88 -7.43 5.21
N ILE A 115 -0.94 -7.71 6.52
CA ILE A 115 -1.68 -6.90 7.50
C ILE A 115 -1.12 -5.47 7.61
N ASN A 116 0.14 -5.26 7.23
CA ASN A 116 0.79 -3.97 7.33
C ASN A 116 0.31 -2.98 6.25
N GLY A 117 -0.35 -3.47 5.20
CA GLY A 117 -0.86 -2.67 4.10
C GLY A 117 -2.02 -3.36 3.40
N ARG A 118 -3.21 -3.37 4.02
CA ARG A 118 -4.42 -3.93 3.38
C ARG A 118 -5.08 -2.98 2.40
N ALA A 119 -4.79 -1.69 2.48
CA ALA A 119 -5.17 -0.76 1.44
C ALA A 119 -4.14 0.33 1.21
N VAL A 120 -4.11 0.81 -0.03
CA VAL A 120 -3.39 2.02 -0.43
C VAL A 120 -4.37 3.03 -1.01
N ILE A 121 -4.36 4.23 -0.44
CA ILE A 121 -5.17 5.35 -0.89
C ILE A 121 -4.25 6.36 -1.56
N ILE A 122 -4.48 6.63 -2.84
CA ILE A 122 -3.74 7.64 -3.60
C ILE A 122 -4.66 8.84 -3.78
N THR A 123 -4.31 9.95 -3.13
CA THR A 123 -5.16 11.15 -3.07
C THR A 123 -5.05 12.06 -4.30
N GLY A 124 -4.15 11.76 -5.24
CA GLY A 124 -3.98 12.53 -6.46
C GLY A 124 -2.84 12.03 -7.34
N LEU A 125 -2.70 12.63 -8.53
CA LEU A 125 -1.62 12.33 -9.47
C LEU A 125 -0.30 12.99 -9.02
N PRO A 126 0.77 12.23 -8.73
CA PRO A 126 2.05 12.73 -8.23
C PRO A 126 2.94 13.23 -9.38
N TYR A 127 2.45 14.24 -10.09
CA TYR A 127 3.22 14.88 -11.16
C TYR A 127 4.46 15.58 -10.61
N PRO A 128 5.62 15.46 -11.28
CA PRO A 128 6.79 16.27 -10.95
C PRO A 128 6.46 17.78 -11.02
N PRO A 129 7.12 18.64 -10.23
CA PRO A 129 6.84 20.07 -10.25
C PRO A 129 7.00 20.67 -11.65
N PHE A 130 5.89 21.12 -12.25
CA PHE A 130 5.86 21.57 -13.64
C PHE A 130 6.80 22.76 -13.92
N LYS A 131 7.04 23.61 -12.91
CA LYS A 131 7.90 24.80 -12.99
C LYS A 131 9.38 24.52 -12.71
N ASP A 132 9.76 23.28 -12.39
CA ASP A 132 11.16 22.93 -12.18
C ASP A 132 11.93 23.07 -13.51
N PRO A 133 13.03 23.86 -13.55
CA PRO A 133 13.87 24.01 -14.74
C PRO A 133 14.31 22.68 -15.34
N LYS A 134 14.62 21.66 -14.53
CA LYS A 134 15.03 20.33 -15.01
C LYS A 134 13.90 19.65 -15.77
N ILE A 135 12.67 19.74 -15.27
CA ILE A 135 11.49 19.19 -15.94
C ILE A 135 11.23 19.90 -17.26
N ILE A 136 11.25 21.24 -17.26
CA ILE A 136 11.04 22.04 -18.48
C ILE A 136 12.08 21.72 -19.54
N LEU A 137 13.36 21.67 -19.16
CA LEU A 137 14.47 21.36 -20.06
C LEU A 137 14.37 19.93 -20.59
N LYS A 138 14.03 18.95 -19.75
CA LYS A 138 13.87 17.55 -20.16
C LYS A 138 12.72 17.39 -21.16
N LYS A 139 11.58 18.04 -20.93
CA LYS A 139 10.45 18.03 -21.87
C LYS A 139 10.86 18.58 -23.24
N ARG A 140 11.46 19.78 -23.25
CA ARG A 140 11.96 20.42 -24.50
C ARG A 140 12.98 19.54 -25.22
N TYR A 141 13.90 18.92 -24.48
CA TYR A 141 14.88 18.01 -25.05
C TYR A 141 14.22 16.80 -25.72
N LEU A 142 13.24 16.19 -25.06
CA LEU A 142 12.49 15.05 -25.60
C LEU A 142 11.67 15.45 -26.83
N ASP A 143 11.03 16.62 -26.82
CA ASP A 143 10.31 17.13 -27.99
C ASP A 143 11.24 17.35 -29.19
N ASN A 144 12.43 17.89 -28.96
CA ASN A 144 13.44 18.07 -30.01
C ASN A 144 13.99 16.74 -30.53
N ARG A 145 14.15 15.74 -29.67
CA ARG A 145 14.55 14.37 -30.07
C ARG A 145 13.43 13.68 -30.85
N HIS A 146 12.18 13.79 -30.41
CA HIS A 146 11.01 13.22 -31.09
C HIS A 146 10.80 13.78 -32.49
N LYS A 147 11.10 15.08 -32.69
CA LYS A 147 11.08 15.70 -34.04
C LYS A 147 12.11 15.07 -34.99
N LYS A 148 13.26 14.62 -34.48
CA LYS A 148 14.33 14.01 -35.28
C LYS A 148 14.16 12.50 -35.44
N ASN A 149 13.69 11.82 -34.40
CA ASN A 149 13.41 10.39 -34.39
C ASN A 149 12.12 10.13 -33.60
N ARG A 150 11.10 9.61 -34.29
CA ARG A 150 9.76 9.33 -33.73
C ARG A 150 9.75 8.23 -32.65
N GLU A 151 10.82 7.46 -32.50
CA GLU A 151 10.98 6.47 -31.42
C GLU A 151 11.11 7.10 -30.04
N TYR A 152 11.58 8.35 -29.94
CA TYR A 152 11.62 9.05 -28.65
C TYR A 152 10.22 9.42 -28.19
N LEU A 153 9.96 9.39 -26.89
CA LEU A 153 8.71 9.89 -26.32
C LEU A 153 8.61 11.42 -26.45
N LYS A 154 7.40 11.95 -26.59
CA LYS A 154 7.15 13.39 -26.42
C LYS A 154 7.35 13.79 -24.97
N GLY A 155 7.67 15.05 -24.73
CA GLY A 155 7.89 15.59 -23.40
C GLY A 155 6.66 15.42 -22.48
N ASP A 156 5.46 15.60 -23.02
CA ASP A 156 4.21 15.39 -22.27
C ASP A 156 3.95 13.92 -21.92
N ASP A 157 4.19 12.99 -22.86
CA ASP A 157 4.01 11.55 -22.63
C ASP A 157 5.00 11.03 -21.57
N TRP A 158 6.24 11.52 -21.61
CA TRP A 158 7.22 11.26 -20.56
C TRP A 158 6.78 11.83 -19.20
N TYR A 159 6.26 13.06 -19.18
CA TYR A 159 5.79 13.71 -17.95
C TYR A 159 4.62 12.95 -17.29
N ASP A 160 3.69 12.45 -18.10
CA ASP A 160 2.62 11.56 -17.64
C ASP A 160 3.18 10.22 -17.13
N SER A 161 4.12 9.62 -17.86
CA SER A 161 4.77 8.36 -17.45
C SER A 161 5.46 8.47 -16.10
N GLU A 162 6.06 9.63 -15.79
CA GLU A 162 6.66 9.89 -14.48
C GLU A 162 5.62 9.86 -13.35
N ALA A 163 4.45 10.47 -13.52
CA ALA A 163 3.40 10.40 -12.49
C ALA A 163 2.94 8.96 -12.26
N ILE A 164 2.72 8.20 -13.33
CA ILE A 164 2.30 6.79 -13.25
C ILE A 164 3.35 5.91 -12.60
N ARG A 165 4.64 6.15 -12.88
CA ARG A 165 5.74 5.40 -12.27
C ARG A 165 5.74 5.53 -10.74
N ALA A 166 5.50 6.74 -10.22
CA ALA A 166 5.41 6.96 -8.78
C ALA A 166 4.18 6.28 -8.15
N ILE A 167 3.05 6.25 -8.86
CA ILE A 167 1.86 5.48 -8.43
C ILE A 167 2.16 3.99 -8.36
N ASN A 168 2.76 3.43 -9.42
CA ASN A 168 3.12 2.02 -9.46
C ASN A 168 4.11 1.65 -8.35
N GLN A 169 5.06 2.54 -8.03
CA GLN A 169 5.98 2.34 -6.91
C GLN A 169 5.23 2.26 -5.59
N ALA A 170 4.32 3.20 -5.31
CA ALA A 170 3.51 3.20 -4.09
C ALA A 170 2.60 1.96 -3.98
N VAL A 171 1.92 1.60 -5.07
CA VAL A 171 1.02 0.44 -5.12
C VAL A 171 1.79 -0.88 -4.96
N GLY A 172 2.96 -1.00 -5.60
CA GLY A 172 3.77 -2.22 -5.56
C GLY A 172 4.33 -2.58 -4.18
N ARG A 173 4.21 -1.68 -3.18
CA ARG A 173 4.58 -1.96 -1.78
C ARG A 173 3.51 -2.67 -0.98
N VAL A 174 2.26 -2.63 -1.45
CA VAL A 174 1.06 -3.07 -0.74
C VAL A 174 0.63 -4.48 -1.18
N ILE A 175 0.89 -4.84 -2.44
CA ILE A 175 0.60 -6.19 -2.95
C ILE A 175 1.92 -6.84 -3.35
N ARG A 176 2.47 -7.69 -2.47
CA ARG A 176 3.83 -8.22 -2.62
C ARG A 176 3.91 -9.55 -3.35
N HIS A 177 2.96 -10.44 -3.11
CA HIS A 177 2.99 -11.81 -3.62
C HIS A 177 1.60 -12.32 -4.02
N LYS A 178 1.55 -13.44 -4.73
CA LYS A 178 0.32 -14.04 -5.27
C LYS A 178 -0.75 -14.37 -4.21
N ASN A 179 -0.34 -14.60 -2.97
CA ASN A 179 -1.23 -14.91 -1.85
C ASN A 179 -1.62 -13.66 -1.04
N ASP A 180 -1.14 -12.47 -1.43
CA ASP A 180 -1.45 -11.22 -0.73
C ASP A 180 -2.62 -10.54 -1.42
N TYR A 181 -3.39 -9.80 -0.65
CA TYR A 181 -4.50 -9.02 -1.14
C TYR A 181 -4.50 -7.64 -0.49
N GLY A 182 -4.83 -6.64 -1.29
CA GLY A 182 -5.00 -5.28 -0.84
C GLY A 182 -5.90 -4.49 -1.78
N ALA A 183 -6.60 -3.52 -1.23
CA ALA A 183 -7.43 -2.60 -2.00
C ALA A 183 -6.63 -1.37 -2.45
N ILE A 184 -6.67 -1.07 -3.74
CA ILE A 184 -6.07 0.15 -4.30
C ILE A 184 -7.18 1.16 -4.55
N ILE A 185 -7.15 2.28 -3.84
CA ILE A 185 -8.19 3.30 -3.89
C ILE A 185 -7.61 4.58 -4.48
N LEU A 186 -8.08 4.95 -5.66
CA LEU A 186 -7.62 6.11 -6.41
C LEU A 186 -8.61 7.27 -6.22
N LEU A 187 -8.32 8.19 -5.30
CA LEU A 187 -9.22 9.31 -4.92
C LEU A 187 -9.00 10.57 -5.78
N ASP A 188 -9.00 10.42 -7.10
CA ASP A 188 -8.98 11.55 -8.03
C ASP A 188 -9.69 11.21 -9.34
N THR A 189 -10.61 12.07 -9.76
CA THR A 189 -11.37 11.88 -11.01
C THR A 189 -10.52 11.80 -12.26
N ARG A 190 -9.29 12.31 -12.26
CA ARG A 190 -8.37 12.17 -13.39
C ARG A 190 -7.95 10.73 -13.63
N PHE A 191 -8.00 9.86 -12.63
CA PHE A 191 -7.75 8.42 -12.81
C PHE A 191 -8.79 7.74 -13.71
N ALA A 192 -10.01 8.30 -13.82
CA ALA A 192 -11.04 7.79 -14.71
C ALA A 192 -10.76 8.10 -16.19
N GLN A 193 -9.86 9.05 -16.50
CA GLN A 193 -9.58 9.47 -17.87
C GLN A 193 -8.88 8.33 -18.65
N PRO A 194 -9.33 8.02 -19.89
CA PRO A 194 -8.75 6.94 -20.69
C PRO A 194 -7.23 7.04 -20.84
N LYS A 195 -6.71 8.26 -20.99
CA LYS A 195 -5.26 8.52 -21.08
C LYS A 195 -4.52 7.98 -19.86
N VAL A 196 -4.96 8.33 -18.65
CA VAL A 196 -4.32 7.91 -17.39
C VAL A 196 -4.46 6.40 -17.20
N LYS A 197 -5.66 5.84 -17.41
CA LYS A 197 -5.89 4.38 -17.31
C LYS A 197 -5.01 3.57 -18.25
N ASN A 198 -4.88 4.04 -19.50
CA ASN A 198 -4.08 3.37 -20.51
C ASN A 198 -2.57 3.53 -20.30
N SER A 199 -2.14 4.41 -19.41
CA SER A 199 -0.75 4.50 -18.97
C SER A 199 -0.45 3.61 -17.76
N MET A 200 -1.46 3.22 -16.97
CA MET A 200 -1.29 2.32 -15.82
C MET A 200 -0.80 0.93 -16.23
N SER A 201 -0.08 0.25 -15.33
CA SER A 201 0.43 -1.11 -15.54
C SER A 201 -0.69 -2.08 -15.94
N LEU A 202 -0.40 -3.01 -16.85
CA LEU A 202 -1.39 -3.95 -17.40
C LEU A 202 -2.11 -4.77 -16.32
N TRP A 203 -1.37 -5.20 -15.29
CA TRP A 203 -1.94 -5.96 -14.17
C TRP A 203 -2.96 -5.14 -13.38
N LEU A 204 -2.74 -3.83 -13.21
CA LEU A 204 -3.64 -2.95 -12.48
C LEU A 204 -4.83 -2.54 -13.35
N ARG A 205 -4.57 -2.21 -14.62
CA ARG A 205 -5.56 -1.67 -15.57
C ARG A 205 -6.82 -2.53 -15.67
N ARG A 206 -6.67 -3.86 -15.65
CA ARG A 206 -7.81 -4.82 -15.75
C ARG A 206 -8.73 -4.80 -14.53
N HIS A 207 -8.25 -4.31 -13.40
CA HIS A 207 -8.95 -4.31 -12.12
C HIS A 207 -9.45 -2.91 -11.72
N ILE A 208 -9.15 -1.87 -12.50
CA ILE A 208 -9.64 -0.51 -12.24
C ILE A 208 -11.12 -0.45 -12.58
N THR A 209 -11.95 -0.25 -11.56
CA THR A 209 -13.40 -0.01 -11.71
C THR A 209 -13.69 1.46 -11.47
N ASP A 210 -14.42 2.08 -12.41
CA ASP A 210 -14.96 3.42 -12.18
C ASP A 210 -16.25 3.31 -11.40
N THR A 211 -16.33 4.02 -10.28
CA THR A 211 -17.55 4.14 -9.50
C THR A 211 -18.16 5.51 -9.74
N LYS A 212 -19.46 5.54 -10.05
CA LYS A 212 -20.16 6.80 -10.35
C LYS A 212 -20.48 7.58 -9.08
N ASN A 213 -20.60 6.89 -7.96
CA ASN A 213 -20.92 7.46 -6.67
C ASN A 213 -20.06 6.85 -5.55
N PHE A 214 -19.89 7.61 -4.47
CA PHE A 214 -19.06 7.20 -3.34
C PHE A 214 -19.65 6.00 -2.57
N GLY A 215 -20.98 5.86 -2.52
CA GLY A 215 -21.64 4.76 -1.83
C GLY A 215 -21.35 3.40 -2.47
N GLU A 216 -21.32 3.35 -3.79
CA GLU A 216 -20.95 2.18 -4.59
C GLU A 216 -19.48 1.80 -4.36
N ALA A 217 -18.57 2.79 -4.32
CA ALA A 217 -17.17 2.55 -3.97
C ALA A 217 -17.03 1.91 -2.59
N ILE A 218 -17.75 2.43 -1.59
CA ILE A 218 -17.77 1.91 -0.23
C ILE A 218 -18.32 0.48 -0.19
N LYS A 219 -19.42 0.20 -0.91
CA LYS A 219 -19.99 -1.14 -1.02
C LYS A 219 -18.99 -2.12 -1.63
N ASN A 220 -18.33 -1.74 -2.72
CA ASN A 220 -17.36 -2.59 -3.42
C ASN A 220 -16.15 -2.90 -2.53
N VAL A 221 -15.62 -1.90 -1.81
CA VAL A 221 -14.53 -2.10 -0.86
C VAL A 221 -14.95 -3.04 0.27
N LYS A 222 -16.16 -2.85 0.83
CA LYS A 222 -16.69 -3.73 1.88
C LYS A 222 -16.81 -5.17 1.40
N SER A 223 -17.46 -5.39 0.25
CA SER A 223 -17.62 -6.73 -0.32
C SER A 223 -16.27 -7.36 -0.67
N PHE A 224 -15.29 -6.58 -1.13
CA PHE A 224 -13.95 -7.09 -1.39
C PHE A 224 -13.30 -7.68 -0.13
N PHE A 225 -13.28 -6.94 0.99
CA PHE A 225 -12.66 -7.43 2.21
C PHE A 225 -13.41 -8.64 2.81
N GLN A 226 -14.74 -8.62 2.79
CA GLN A 226 -15.55 -9.77 3.24
C GLN A 226 -15.25 -11.03 2.43
N ASN A 227 -15.23 -10.94 1.10
CA ASN A 227 -14.94 -12.07 0.22
C ASN A 227 -13.51 -12.60 0.38
N MET A 228 -12.54 -11.73 0.68
CA MET A 228 -11.15 -12.15 0.89
C MET A 228 -10.95 -12.82 2.25
N GLU A 229 -11.61 -12.32 3.30
CA GLU A 229 -11.63 -12.98 4.61
C GLU A 229 -12.21 -14.39 4.50
N GLU A 230 -13.37 -14.55 3.84
CA GLU A 230 -13.99 -15.87 3.61
C GLU A 230 -13.06 -16.85 2.86
N LYS A 231 -12.40 -16.37 1.79
CA LYS A 231 -11.47 -17.20 1.01
C LYS A 231 -10.26 -17.64 1.83
N ILE A 232 -9.72 -16.77 2.67
CA ILE A 232 -8.55 -17.08 3.50
C ILE A 232 -8.95 -18.05 4.61
N SER A 233 -10.12 -17.87 5.24
CA SER A 233 -10.65 -18.82 6.22
C SER A 233 -10.85 -20.21 5.61
N GLN A 234 -11.42 -20.30 4.40
CA GLN A 234 -11.60 -21.59 3.71
C GLN A 234 -10.27 -22.26 3.32
N ALA A 235 -9.29 -21.49 2.87
CA ALA A 235 -7.97 -22.01 2.50
C ALA A 235 -7.18 -22.52 3.72
N SER A 236 -7.38 -21.91 4.89
CA SER A 236 -6.75 -22.37 6.14
C SER A 236 -7.44 -23.60 6.73
N THR A 237 -8.76 -23.74 6.59
CA THR A 237 -9.48 -24.98 6.98
C THR A 237 -9.06 -26.19 6.13
N GLN A 238 -8.87 -26.03 4.82
CA GLN A 238 -8.45 -27.13 3.93
C GLN A 238 -7.01 -27.63 4.16
N GLN A 239 -6.15 -26.85 4.83
CA GLN A 239 -4.79 -27.29 5.20
C GLN A 239 -4.76 -28.11 6.51
N VAL A 240 -5.78 -28.01 7.36
CA VAL A 240 -5.83 -28.73 8.64
C VAL A 240 -6.38 -30.16 8.47
N ASP A 241 -7.19 -30.41 7.43
CA ASP A 241 -7.81 -31.72 7.18
C ASP A 241 -6.85 -32.80 6.60
N PHE A 242 -5.54 -32.55 6.53
CA PHE A 242 -4.53 -33.51 6.07
C PHE A 242 -3.60 -34.06 7.16
N GLU A 243 -3.77 -33.70 8.44
CA GLU A 243 -3.08 -34.36 9.54
C GLU A 243 -4.05 -34.97 10.58
N ALA A 244 -3.97 -36.31 10.67
CA ALA A 244 -4.60 -37.26 11.59
C ALA A 244 -5.99 -37.82 11.21
N PRO A 245 -6.27 -39.13 11.44
CA PRO A 245 -5.75 -39.99 12.52
C PRO A 245 -5.15 -41.34 12.02
N VAL A 246 -4.47 -42.18 12.81
CA VAL A 246 -5.01 -43.12 13.83
C VAL A 246 -3.86 -43.76 14.63
N GLY A 247 -4.04 -43.97 15.94
CA GLY A 247 -3.65 -45.23 16.58
C GLY A 247 -2.36 -45.23 17.39
N VAL A 248 -2.51 -45.07 18.70
CA VAL A 248 -1.58 -45.56 19.72
C VAL A 248 -1.55 -47.09 19.65
N ASP A 249 -0.37 -47.69 19.55
CA ASP A 249 -0.17 -49.11 19.87
C ASP A 249 0.93 -49.22 20.93
N ASP A 250 0.49 -49.16 22.19
CA ASP A 250 1.27 -49.52 23.37
C ASP A 250 1.41 -51.05 23.38
N ASN A 251 2.42 -51.60 22.70
CA ASN A 251 3.05 -52.90 23.04
C ASN A 251 4.21 -53.25 22.10
N LEU A 252 5.42 -52.77 22.41
CA LEU A 252 6.66 -53.44 22.00
C LEU A 252 7.84 -53.01 22.89
N ILE A 253 7.70 -53.23 24.20
CA ILE A 253 8.86 -53.42 25.08
C ILE A 253 9.09 -54.93 25.20
N LYS A 254 10.21 -55.38 24.62
CA LYS A 254 11.06 -56.54 24.93
C LYS A 254 11.43 -57.25 23.63
N VAL A 255 12.70 -57.15 23.26
CA VAL A 255 13.63 -58.29 23.07
C VAL A 255 14.98 -57.74 22.59
N ASN A 256 16.04 -58.14 23.29
CA ASN A 256 17.47 -58.08 22.96
C ASN A 256 18.28 -56.82 23.32
N ALA A 257 18.39 -56.60 24.63
CA ALA A 257 19.70 -56.35 25.21
C ALA A 257 20.44 -57.69 25.39
N ARG A 258 21.53 -57.92 24.64
CA ARG A 258 22.72 -58.74 25.01
C ARG A 258 23.62 -59.03 23.80
N ARG A 259 24.76 -58.32 23.75
CA ARG A 259 26.10 -58.61 23.20
C ARG A 259 26.70 -57.24 22.88
N GLY A 260 27.72 -56.73 23.53
CA GLY A 260 28.84 -57.35 24.21
C GLY A 260 30.11 -56.76 23.59
N GLU A 261 30.80 -55.93 24.38
CA GLU A 261 32.23 -55.57 24.33
C GLU A 261 32.69 -54.63 23.18
N LEU A 262 33.11 -53.39 23.50
CA LEU A 262 34.45 -52.95 23.95
C LEU A 262 35.54 -53.19 22.90
N LEU A 263 36.07 -52.11 22.30
CA LEU A 263 37.50 -51.91 22.00
C LEU A 263 37.76 -50.43 21.58
N ASP A 264 38.40 -49.72 22.52
CA ASP A 264 39.54 -48.79 22.38
C ASP A 264 39.74 -47.85 21.14
N SER A 265 39.61 -46.54 21.41
CA SER A 265 40.57 -45.43 21.18
C SER A 265 41.17 -45.04 19.78
N PRO A 266 41.57 -43.74 19.59
CA PRO A 266 41.63 -42.99 18.30
C PRO A 266 43.08 -42.91 17.73
N PRO A 267 43.55 -41.97 16.87
CA PRO A 267 42.92 -40.87 16.09
C PRO A 267 43.38 -40.82 14.60
N LYS A 268 42.93 -39.83 13.79
CA LYS A 268 43.81 -39.01 12.91
C LYS A 268 43.07 -37.92 12.12
N ARG A 269 43.56 -36.69 12.31
CA ARG A 269 43.47 -35.54 11.39
C ARG A 269 44.17 -35.84 10.05
N ARG A 270 43.64 -35.27 8.96
CA ARG A 270 44.29 -34.74 7.73
C ARG A 270 43.20 -34.69 6.64
N LYS A 271 43.00 -33.66 5.82
CA LYS A 271 43.69 -32.41 5.48
C LYS A 271 42.63 -31.36 5.19
#